data_AF-A0A7J2S026-F1
#
_entry.id   AF-A0A7J2S026-F1
#
_cell.length_a   1.000
_cell.length_b   1.000
_cell.length_c   1.000
_cell.angle_alpha   90.00
_cell.angle_beta   90.00
_cell.angle_gamma   90.00
#
_symmetry.space_group_name_H-M   'P 1'
#
loop_
_entity.id
_entity.type
_entity.pdbx_description
1 polymer ?
#
loop_
_entity_poly.entity_id
_entity_poly.type
_entity_poly.pdbx_seq_one_letter_code
_entity_poly.pdbx_strand_id
1 'polypeptide(L)'
;MSGSSWEKGRQKRYESVVSEELYTSLNVIEETTYILMKLRASDLTGIKKHYDLMKEMKGNEKVYEKCFNLSRDFFFSLSALDIKVLPLTLSWEEVLETMKEFRLFPNDALIAATCKYHGINEVATFNPIPNPDL
;
A
#
# COMPACT_ATOMS: atom_id res chain seq x y z
N MET A 1 -18.38 19.24 -9.64
CA MET A 1 -18.14 17.93 -10.31
C MET A 1 -18.30 16.85 -9.25
N SER A 2 -19.33 16.01 -9.35
CA SER A 2 -19.55 14.93 -8.38
C SER A 2 -18.60 13.78 -8.68
N GLY A 3 -17.67 13.48 -7.76
CA GLY A 3 -16.77 12.33 -7.88
C GLY A 3 -17.54 11.01 -8.05
N SER A 4 -16.89 10.03 -8.67
CA SER A 4 -17.40 8.67 -8.84
C SER A 4 -17.81 8.03 -7.50
N SER A 5 -18.68 7.02 -7.54
CA SER A 5 -19.08 6.26 -6.32
C SER A 5 -17.87 5.75 -5.53
N TRP A 6 -16.79 5.41 -6.23
CA TRP A 6 -15.52 4.95 -5.66
C TRP A 6 -14.75 6.07 -4.95
N GLU A 7 -14.67 7.27 -5.53
CA GLU A 7 -14.02 8.42 -4.89
C GLU A 7 -14.73 8.84 -3.61
N LYS A 8 -16.07 8.83 -3.62
CA LYS A 8 -16.87 9.11 -2.42
C LYS A 8 -16.60 8.11 -1.29
N GLY A 9 -16.44 6.83 -1.62
CA GLY A 9 -16.10 5.78 -0.64
C GLY A 9 -14.73 5.98 0.00
N ARG A 10 -13.71 6.35 -0.80
CA ARG A 10 -12.37 6.66 -0.30
C ARG A 10 -12.34 7.89 0.60
N GLN A 11 -13.02 8.96 0.16
CA GLN A 11 -13.11 10.20 0.91
C GLN A 11 -13.73 9.97 2.29
N LYS A 12 -14.86 9.25 2.34
CA LYS A 12 -15.55 8.94 3.59
C LYS A 12 -14.65 8.14 4.56
N ARG A 13 -13.85 7.20 4.05
CA ARG A 13 -12.94 6.41 4.90
C ARG A 13 -11.73 7.20 5.36
N TYR A 14 -11.22 8.12 4.54
CA TYR A 14 -10.19 9.06 4.97
C TYR A 14 -10.71 9.97 6.10
N GLU A 15 -11.90 10.54 5.92
CA GLU A 15 -12.56 11.38 6.92
C GLU A 15 -12.84 10.63 8.23
N SER A 16 -13.04 9.32 8.20
CA SER A 16 -13.26 8.52 9.41
C SER A 16 -11.97 8.18 10.17
N VAL A 17 -10.79 8.34 9.57
CA VAL A 17 -9.51 7.98 10.20
C VAL A 17 -8.58 9.17 10.38
N VAL A 18 -8.88 10.33 9.80
CA VAL A 18 -8.00 11.52 9.83
C VAL A 18 -7.80 12.10 11.24
N SER A 19 -8.69 11.78 12.19
CA SER A 19 -8.55 12.15 13.60
C SER A 19 -7.71 11.17 14.42
N GLU A 20 -7.43 9.98 13.87
CA GLU A 20 -6.68 8.93 14.56
C GLU A 20 -5.17 9.10 14.36
N GLU A 21 -4.40 8.38 15.18
CA GLU A 21 -2.98 8.22 14.94
C GLU A 21 -2.75 7.21 13.81
N LEU A 22 -2.14 7.67 12.71
CA LEU A 22 -2.04 6.89 11.48
C LEU A 22 -0.70 6.18 11.35
N TYR A 23 -0.78 4.92 10.96
CA TYR A 23 0.37 4.07 10.73
C TYR A 23 0.30 3.43 9.33
N THR A 24 1.46 3.18 8.76
CA THR A 24 1.64 2.28 7.61
C THR A 24 2.89 1.44 7.83
N SER A 25 3.08 0.39 7.05
CA SER A 25 4.25 -0.48 7.16
C SER A 25 5.11 -0.41 5.90
N LEU A 26 6.40 -0.76 6.05
CA LEU A 26 7.34 -0.72 4.93
C LEU A 26 6.90 -1.59 3.74
N ASN A 27 6.24 -2.73 3.98
CA ASN A 27 5.71 -3.58 2.90
C ASN A 27 4.54 -2.92 2.14
N VAL A 28 3.67 -2.18 2.83
CA VAL A 28 2.59 -1.42 2.17
C VAL A 28 3.18 -0.31 1.29
N ILE A 29 4.23 0.38 1.77
CA ILE A 29 4.92 1.41 0.99
C ILE A 29 5.57 0.79 -0.25
N GLU A 30 6.24 -0.36 -0.12
CA GLU A 30 6.88 -1.07 -1.24
C GLU A 30 5.85 -1.46 -2.31
N GLU A 31 4.77 -2.15 -1.92
CA GLU A 31 3.75 -2.60 -2.86
C GLU A 31 3.03 -1.41 -3.53
N THR A 32 2.68 -0.39 -2.74
CA THR A 32 2.02 0.82 -3.25
C THR A 32 2.93 1.54 -4.23
N THR A 33 4.22 1.68 -3.91
CA THR A 33 5.23 2.27 -4.80
C THR A 33 5.32 1.49 -6.11
N TYR A 34 5.41 0.17 -6.04
CA TYR A 34 5.47 -0.69 -7.23
C TYR A 34 4.23 -0.54 -8.12
N ILE A 35 3.04 -0.49 -7.53
CA ILE A 35 1.79 -0.27 -8.27
C ILE A 35 1.75 1.12 -8.89
N LEU A 36 2.06 2.18 -8.13
CA LEU A 36 2.06 3.56 -8.60
C LEU A 36 3.02 3.75 -9.78
N MET A 37 4.23 3.19 -9.70
CA MET A 37 5.20 3.23 -10.80
C MET A 37 4.66 2.57 -12.06
N LYS A 38 4.06 1.37 -11.94
CA LYS A 38 3.46 0.67 -13.09
C LYS A 38 2.29 1.44 -13.69
N LEU A 39 1.39 1.99 -12.87
CA LEU A 39 0.26 2.79 -13.35
C LEU A 39 0.79 4.01 -14.12
N ARG A 40 1.74 4.74 -13.53
CA ARG A 40 2.33 5.92 -14.16
C ARG A 40 3.06 5.59 -15.47
N ALA A 41 3.83 4.51 -15.50
CA ALA A 41 4.50 4.07 -16.72
C ALA A 41 3.48 3.67 -17.80
N SER A 42 2.40 2.98 -17.41
CA SER A 42 1.35 2.57 -18.34
C SER A 42 0.64 3.79 -18.95
N ASP A 43 0.38 4.82 -18.14
CA ASP A 43 -0.23 6.06 -18.62
C ASP A 43 0.69 6.86 -19.55
N LEU A 44 2.00 6.86 -19.27
CA LEU A 44 2.99 7.59 -20.08
C LEU A 44 3.26 6.93 -21.44
N THR A 45 3.18 5.60 -21.51
CA THR A 45 3.64 4.82 -22.67
C THR A 45 2.51 4.15 -23.44
N GLY A 46 1.32 4.02 -22.83
CA GLY A 46 0.22 3.22 -23.34
C GLY A 46 0.40 1.70 -23.18
N ILE A 47 1.55 1.23 -22.68
CA ILE A 47 1.86 -0.20 -22.54
C ILE A 47 1.02 -0.81 -21.41
N LYS A 48 0.37 -1.95 -21.68
CA LYS A 48 -0.45 -2.68 -20.70
C LYS A 48 0.15 -4.00 -20.23
N LYS A 49 1.00 -4.63 -21.05
CA LYS A 49 1.64 -5.90 -20.70
C LYS A 49 2.73 -5.65 -19.67
N HIS A 50 2.68 -6.41 -18.56
CA HIS A 50 3.61 -6.25 -17.45
C HIS A 50 5.08 -6.33 -17.88
N TYR A 51 5.46 -7.38 -18.61
CA TYR A 51 6.85 -7.59 -19.03
C TYR A 51 7.39 -6.43 -19.90
N ASP A 52 6.62 -6.00 -20.90
CA ASP A 52 7.00 -4.91 -21.79
C ASP A 52 7.12 -3.59 -21.02
N LEU A 53 6.22 -3.36 -20.06
CA LEU A 53 6.25 -2.18 -19.20
C LEU A 53 7.51 -2.13 -18.32
N MET A 54 7.90 -3.28 -17.75
CA MET A 54 9.14 -3.37 -16.96
C MET A 54 10.38 -3.14 -17.82
N LYS A 55 10.38 -3.67 -19.05
CA LYS A 55 11.47 -3.45 -20.00
C LYS A 55 11.59 -1.97 -20.38
N GLU A 56 10.47 -1.31 -20.64
CA GLU A 56 10.42 0.12 -20.96
C GLU A 56 10.94 0.97 -19.80
N MET A 57 10.44 0.75 -18.58
CA MET A 57 10.91 1.49 -17.40
C MET A 57 12.41 1.30 -17.15
N LYS A 58 12.96 0.11 -17.39
CA LYS A 58 14.40 -0.15 -17.20
C LYS A 58 15.27 0.42 -18.33
N GLY A 59 14.72 0.54 -19.55
CA GLY A 59 15.45 1.00 -20.73
C GLY A 59 15.29 2.49 -21.04
N ASN A 60 14.31 3.17 -20.44
CA ASN A 60 13.96 4.55 -20.73
C ASN A 60 14.05 5.42 -19.48
N GLU A 61 15.17 6.12 -19.32
CA GLU A 61 15.47 6.99 -18.18
C GLU A 61 14.38 8.05 -17.93
N LYS A 62 13.84 8.66 -19.00
CA LYS A 62 12.79 9.69 -18.87
C LYS A 62 11.49 9.12 -18.32
N VAL A 63 11.13 7.89 -18.69
CA VAL A 63 9.95 7.21 -18.14
C VAL A 63 10.21 6.82 -16.69
N TYR A 64 11.39 6.24 -16.41
CA TYR A 64 11.78 5.86 -15.05
C TYR A 64 11.75 7.04 -14.09
N GLU A 65 12.38 8.16 -14.46
CA GLU A 65 12.47 9.37 -13.62
C GLU A 65 11.09 9.93 -13.29
N LYS A 66 10.17 9.96 -14.26
CA LYS A 66 8.78 10.38 -14.00
C LYS A 66 8.03 9.45 -13.06
N CYS A 67 8.29 8.15 -13.12
CA CYS A 67 7.69 7.17 -12.20
C CYS A 67 8.32 7.29 -10.80
N PHE A 68 9.63 7.43 -10.73
CA PHE A 68 10.38 7.64 -9.49
C PHE A 68 9.93 8.91 -8.77
N ASN A 69 9.77 10.03 -9.49
CA ASN A 69 9.29 11.28 -8.90
C ASN A 69 7.89 11.11 -8.29
N LEU A 70 6.97 10.38 -8.94
CA LEU A 70 5.68 10.06 -8.34
C LEU A 70 5.82 9.25 -7.04
N SER A 71 6.68 8.23 -7.03
CA SER A 71 6.93 7.41 -5.83
C SER A 71 7.53 8.24 -4.69
N ARG A 72 8.45 9.14 -5.01
CA ARG A 72 9.07 10.06 -4.06
C ARG A 72 8.02 11.01 -3.47
N ASP A 73 7.18 11.60 -4.32
CA ASP A 73 6.13 12.52 -3.89
C ASP A 73 5.09 11.81 -3.01
N PHE A 74 4.72 10.56 -3.35
CA PHE A 74 3.91 9.69 -2.50
C PHE A 74 4.55 9.49 -1.12
N PHE A 75 5.82 9.08 -1.06
CA PHE A 75 6.49 8.85 0.22
C PHE A 75 6.53 10.11 1.10
N PHE A 76 6.88 11.27 0.54
CA PHE A 76 6.88 12.52 1.31
C PHE A 76 5.49 12.99 1.73
N SER A 77 4.43 12.62 0.98
CA SER A 77 3.05 12.90 1.40
C SER A 77 2.68 12.17 2.70
N LEU A 78 3.26 10.99 2.97
CA LEU A 78 3.02 10.27 4.22
C LEU A 78 3.53 11.08 5.42
N SER A 79 4.75 11.62 5.33
CA SER A 79 5.31 12.51 6.35
C SER A 79 4.50 13.80 6.51
N ALA A 80 4.04 14.40 5.41
CA ALA A 80 3.23 15.61 5.46
C ALA A 80 1.87 15.41 6.14
N LEU A 81 1.39 14.16 6.19
CA LEU A 81 0.15 13.74 6.85
C LEU A 81 0.39 13.13 8.24
N ASP A 82 1.61 13.21 8.78
CA ASP A 82 2.01 12.62 10.07
C ASP A 82 1.75 11.10 10.17
N ILE A 83 1.85 10.39 9.04
CA ILE A 83 1.70 8.93 9.00
C ILE A 83 3.02 8.29 9.41
N LYS A 84 3.00 7.49 10.48
CA LYS A 84 4.18 6.79 11.00
C LYS A 84 4.45 5.51 10.22
N VAL A 85 5.70 5.33 9.80
CA VAL A 85 6.14 4.14 9.07
C VAL A 85 6.72 3.11 10.05
N LEU A 86 6.06 1.96 10.14
CA LEU A 86 6.47 0.84 10.96
C LEU A 86 7.52 -0.01 10.23
N PRO A 87 8.63 -0.37 10.90
CA PRO A 87 9.64 -1.25 10.34
C PRO A 87 9.14 -2.69 10.23
N LEU A 88 9.77 -3.47 9.36
CA LEU A 88 9.51 -4.90 9.25
C LEU A 88 10.34 -5.66 10.31
N THR A 89 9.72 -6.01 11.44
CA THR A 89 10.40 -6.65 12.58
C THR A 89 10.00 -8.12 12.80
N LEU A 90 9.11 -8.66 11.96
CA LEU A 90 8.54 -10.00 12.10
C LEU A 90 9.42 -11.06 11.43
N SER A 91 9.46 -12.24 12.04
CA SER A 91 9.94 -13.47 11.41
C SER A 91 8.96 -13.97 10.34
N TRP A 92 9.44 -14.79 9.41
CA TRP A 92 8.57 -15.38 8.40
C TRP A 92 7.64 -16.43 8.99
N GLU A 93 8.06 -17.10 10.07
CA GLU A 93 7.26 -18.02 10.86
C GLU A 93 6.00 -17.33 11.40
N GLU A 94 6.13 -16.14 12.00
CA GLU A 94 4.98 -15.35 12.48
C GLU A 94 4.01 -14.98 11.35
N VAL A 95 4.54 -14.67 10.16
CA VAL A 95 3.70 -14.40 8.98
C VAL A 95 2.97 -15.67 8.54
N LEU A 96 3.62 -16.83 8.50
CA LEU A 96 2.99 -18.10 8.15
C LEU A 96 1.90 -18.52 9.14
N GLU A 97 2.13 -18.29 10.44
CA GLU A 97 1.13 -18.52 11.48
C GLU A 97 -0.10 -17.63 11.26
N THR A 98 0.13 -16.34 11.00
CA THR A 98 -0.93 -15.36 10.72
C THR A 98 -1.68 -15.70 9.43
N MET A 99 -0.98 -16.12 8.37
CA MET A 99 -1.59 -16.60 7.12
C MET A 99 -2.55 -17.75 7.39
N LYS A 100 -2.14 -18.71 8.23
CA LYS A 100 -2.95 -19.89 8.56
C LYS A 100 -4.15 -19.53 9.46
N GLU A 101 -3.92 -18.68 10.47
CA GLU A 101 -4.93 -18.21 11.43
C GLU A 101 -6.07 -17.49 10.71
N PHE A 102 -5.74 -16.54 9.83
CA PHE A 102 -6.71 -15.66 9.18
C PHE A 102 -7.02 -16.02 7.72
N ARG A 103 -6.41 -17.09 7.19
CA ARG A 103 -6.52 -17.54 5.78
C ARG A 103 -6.15 -16.43 4.78
N LEU A 104 -5.11 -15.69 5.10
CA LEU A 104 -4.66 -14.53 4.34
C LEU A 104 -3.56 -14.90 3.34
N PHE A 105 -3.49 -14.14 2.25
CA PHE A 105 -2.32 -14.12 1.39
C PHE A 105 -1.13 -13.48 2.11
N PRO A 106 0.12 -13.76 1.69
CA PRO A 106 1.30 -13.38 2.47
C PRO A 106 1.40 -11.90 2.81
N ASN A 107 1.03 -11.02 1.89
CA ASN A 107 1.11 -9.57 2.12
C ASN A 107 0.04 -9.09 3.11
N ASP A 108 -1.20 -9.55 2.97
CA ASP A 108 -2.27 -9.25 3.92
C ASP A 108 -1.95 -9.82 5.32
N ALA A 109 -1.37 -11.02 5.38
CA ALA A 109 -0.92 -11.63 6.63
C ALA A 109 0.21 -10.84 7.27
N LEU A 110 1.14 -10.31 6.48
CA LEU A 110 2.23 -9.49 6.99
C LEU A 110 1.71 -8.17 7.58
N ILE A 111 0.69 -7.55 6.97
CA ILE A 111 0.00 -6.38 7.52
C ILE A 111 -0.68 -6.76 8.84
N ALA A 112 -1.48 -7.83 8.86
CA ALA A 112 -2.19 -8.27 10.06
C ALA A 112 -1.24 -8.62 11.22
N ALA A 113 -0.13 -9.31 10.92
CA ALA A 113 0.90 -9.64 11.90
C ALA A 113 1.59 -8.37 12.44
N THR A 114 1.84 -7.38 11.58
CA THR A 114 2.42 -6.08 11.98
C THR A 114 1.48 -5.35 12.92
N CYS A 115 0.18 -5.33 12.60
CA CYS A 115 -0.85 -4.77 13.48
C CYS A 115 -0.87 -5.47 14.84
N LYS A 116 -0.87 -6.82 14.86
CA LYS A 116 -0.85 -7.63 16.09
C LYS A 116 0.38 -7.34 16.96
N TYR A 117 1.56 -7.24 16.35
CA TYR A 117 2.82 -6.94 17.05
C TYR A 117 2.83 -5.55 17.71
N HIS A 118 2.23 -4.56 17.06
CA HIS A 118 2.18 -3.18 17.54
C HIS A 118 0.91 -2.84 18.34
N GLY A 119 -0.02 -3.78 18.53
CA GLY A 119 -1.28 -3.53 19.24
C GLY A 119 -2.25 -2.62 18.49
N ILE A 120 -2.20 -2.63 17.15
CA ILE A 120 -3.11 -1.86 16.28
C ILE A 120 -4.35 -2.71 16.03
N ASN A 121 -5.51 -2.22 16.48
CA ASN A 121 -6.76 -2.97 16.44
C ASN A 121 -7.61 -2.69 15.19
N GLU A 122 -7.31 -1.64 14.44
CA GLU A 122 -8.06 -1.26 13.25
C GLU A 122 -7.18 -1.20 12.00
N VAL A 123 -7.68 -1.76 10.89
CA VAL A 123 -7.03 -1.69 9.58
C VAL A 123 -7.89 -0.90 8.61
N ALA A 124 -7.33 0.18 8.06
CA ALA A 124 -7.97 0.97 7.01
C ALA A 124 -7.79 0.30 5.64
N THR A 125 -8.65 -0.67 5.32
CA THR A 125 -8.58 -1.46 4.08
C THR A 125 -9.92 -1.54 3.35
N PHE A 126 -9.88 -1.68 2.02
CA PHE A 126 -11.05 -2.02 1.19
C PHE A 126 -11.26 -3.54 1.07
N ASN A 127 -10.28 -4.35 1.47
CA ASN A 127 -10.37 -5.80 1.52
C ASN A 127 -10.59 -6.24 2.98
N PRO A 128 -11.72 -6.87 3.33
CA PRO A 128 -11.94 -7.30 4.70
C PRO A 128 -10.90 -8.35 5.11
N ILE A 129 -10.15 -8.05 6.16
CA ILE A 129 -9.32 -9.03 6.86
C ILE A 129 -10.25 -9.73 7.86
N PRO A 130 -10.52 -11.05 7.72
CA PRO A 130 -11.35 -11.78 8.66
C PRO A 130 -10.72 -11.70 10.04
N ASN A 131 -11.54 -11.55 11.07
CA ASN A 131 -11.02 -11.32 12.39
C ASN A 131 -11.89 -11.99 13.47
N PRO A 132 -11.34 -12.92 14.26
CA PRO A 132 -12.01 -13.45 15.43
C PRO A 132 -11.85 -12.60 16.71
N ASP A 133 -10.82 -11.74 16.84
CA ASP A 133 -10.44 -11.09 18.14
C ASP A 133 -9.77 -9.68 18.06
N LEU A 134 -9.80 -8.97 16.92
CA LEU A 134 -9.66 -7.49 16.79
C LEU A 134 -11.01 -6.76 16.96
#